data_AF-A0A0F9EJ12-F1
#
_entry.id   AF-A0A0F9EJ12-F1
#
_cell.length_a   1.000
_cell.length_b   1.000
_cell.length_c   1.000
_cell.angle_alpha   90.00
_cell.angle_beta   90.00
_cell.angle_gamma   90.00
#
_symmetry.space_group_name_H-M   'P 1'
#
loop_
_entity.id
_entity.type
_entity.pdbx_description
1 polymer ?
#
loop_
_entity_poly.entity_id
_entity_poly.type
_entity_poly.pdbx_seq_one_letter_code
_entity_poly.pdbx_strand_id
1 'polypeptide(L)'
;MEWMIENSQGPQLFNIDGESMEKTKTIHPNLTVLNDVQKEKIHTDSLQVLATVGVRVDSATARQLFTDAIGTEATREDRVYIPAELVEYALKLAPSSVDIYNRRGDLAFRLPGQTRFGIGVTA
;
A
#
# COMPACT_ATOMS: atom_id res chain seq x y z
N MET A 1 32.75 -19.06 -15.49
CA MET A 1 32.32 -18.56 -16.80
C MET A 1 30.97 -17.92 -16.58
N GLU A 2 30.96 -16.61 -16.75
CA GLU A 2 30.06 -15.61 -16.17
C GLU A 2 28.74 -15.55 -16.94
N TRP A 3 27.60 -15.62 -16.25
CA TRP A 3 26.30 -15.30 -16.82
C TRP A 3 25.74 -14.06 -16.12
N MET A 4 26.13 -12.90 -16.62
CA MET A 4 25.34 -11.67 -16.55
C MET A 4 24.97 -11.32 -17.99
N ILE A 5 23.68 -11.41 -18.35
CA ILE A 5 23.00 -10.34 -19.08
C ILE A 5 21.55 -10.30 -18.56
N GLU A 6 21.36 -9.34 -17.68
CA GLU A 6 20.13 -8.64 -17.39
C GLU A 6 19.48 -8.17 -18.71
N ASN A 7 18.39 -8.81 -19.13
CA ASN A 7 17.51 -8.23 -20.13
C ASN A 7 16.14 -8.04 -19.51
N SER A 8 15.95 -6.85 -18.93
CA SER A 8 14.67 -6.30 -18.46
C SER A 8 13.73 -5.90 -19.62
N GLN A 9 13.83 -6.58 -20.77
CA GLN A 9 12.94 -6.36 -21.90
C GLN A 9 12.06 -7.60 -22.00
N GLY A 10 10.75 -7.43 -21.83
CA GLY A 10 9.78 -8.50 -22.07
C GLY A 10 9.93 -9.12 -23.46
N PRO A 11 9.27 -10.25 -23.73
CA PRO A 11 9.42 -10.96 -25.00
C PRO A 11 9.18 -10.00 -26.18
N GLN A 12 10.22 -9.79 -26.98
CA GLN A 12 10.14 -9.04 -28.22
C GLN A 12 9.30 -9.88 -29.19
N LEU A 13 8.13 -9.37 -29.59
CA LEU A 13 7.28 -10.01 -30.59
C LEU A 13 7.97 -9.84 -31.95
N PHE A 14 8.56 -10.90 -32.47
CA PHE A 14 9.15 -10.93 -33.81
C PHE A 14 8.09 -11.43 -34.80
N ASN A 15 7.82 -10.63 -35.84
CA ASN A 15 7.14 -11.12 -37.05
C ASN A 15 8.15 -11.85 -37.94
N ILE A 16 7.65 -12.82 -38.70
CA ILE A 16 8.41 -13.69 -39.63
C ILE A 16 9.12 -12.93 -40.77
N ASP A 17 8.83 -11.63 -40.94
CA ASP A 17 9.28 -10.82 -42.08
C ASP A 17 10.27 -9.69 -41.71
N GLY A 18 10.75 -9.63 -40.46
CA GLY A 18 11.81 -8.69 -40.06
C GLY A 18 11.41 -7.20 -39.98
N GLU A 19 10.14 -6.86 -40.19
CA GLU A 19 9.63 -5.50 -39.96
C GLU A 19 9.36 -5.25 -38.47
N SER A 20 9.94 -4.17 -37.95
CA SER A 20 9.70 -3.67 -36.59
C SER A 20 8.23 -3.27 -36.43
N MET A 21 7.48 -4.06 -35.66
CA MET A 21 6.10 -3.74 -35.31
C MET A 21 6.03 -2.39 -34.59
N GLU A 22 5.22 -1.48 -35.13
CA GLU A 22 4.85 -0.24 -34.47
C GLU A 22 4.34 -0.53 -33.06
N LYS A 23 4.98 0.05 -32.05
CA LYS A 23 4.62 -0.14 -30.64
C LYS A 23 3.15 0.21 -30.45
N THR A 24 2.31 -0.80 -30.24
CA THR A 24 0.88 -0.58 -29.98
C THR A 24 0.75 0.28 -28.72
N LYS A 25 0.10 1.44 -28.86
CA LYS A 25 -0.12 2.37 -27.74
C LYS A 25 -1.14 1.76 -26.76
N THR A 26 -0.64 1.17 -25.68
CA THR A 26 -1.50 0.69 -24.58
C THR A 26 -2.06 1.87 -23.81
N ILE A 27 -3.39 1.97 -23.71
CA ILE A 27 -4.08 2.99 -22.91
C ILE A 27 -4.35 2.42 -21.52
N HIS A 28 -3.96 3.18 -20.48
CA HIS A 28 -4.24 2.85 -19.08
C HIS A 28 -5.25 3.87 -18.52
N PRO A 29 -6.56 3.61 -18.66
CA PRO A 29 -7.57 4.54 -18.15
C PRO A 29 -7.55 4.57 -16.63
N ASN A 30 -7.68 5.77 -16.05
CA ASN A 30 -7.89 5.96 -14.63
C ASN A 30 -9.35 6.38 -14.41
N LEU A 31 -10.08 5.64 -13.57
CA LEU A 31 -11.46 5.92 -13.23
C LEU A 31 -11.52 6.61 -11.86
N THR A 32 -11.83 7.91 -11.86
CA THR A 32 -12.06 8.68 -10.64
C THR A 32 -13.57 8.82 -10.41
N VAL A 33 -14.10 8.17 -9.37
CA VAL A 33 -15.54 8.17 -9.06
C VAL A 33 -15.91 9.23 -8.00
N LEU A 34 -14.96 9.61 -7.15
CA LEU A 34 -15.17 10.56 -6.05
C LEU A 34 -14.45 11.88 -6.32
N ASN A 35 -15.16 12.98 -6.10
CA ASN A 35 -14.56 14.31 -6.05
C ASN A 35 -13.86 14.56 -4.70
N ASP A 36 -13.08 15.64 -4.60
CA ASP A 36 -12.26 15.90 -3.42
C ASP A 36 -13.08 16.20 -2.16
N VAL A 37 -14.24 16.85 -2.30
CA VAL A 37 -15.18 17.09 -1.18
C VAL A 37 -15.71 15.76 -0.63
N GLN A 38 -16.03 14.80 -1.51
CA GLN A 38 -16.47 13.47 -1.09
C GLN A 38 -15.35 12.68 -0.40
N LYS A 39 -14.11 12.76 -0.91
CA LYS A 39 -12.95 12.13 -0.27
C LYS A 39 -12.72 12.71 1.13
N GLU A 40 -12.74 14.02 1.25
CA GLU A 40 -12.55 14.71 2.53
C GLU A 40 -13.63 14.33 3.55
N LYS A 41 -14.89 14.25 3.09
CA LYS A 41 -15.98 13.78 3.93
C LYS A 41 -15.75 12.36 4.45
N ILE A 42 -15.36 11.44 3.57
CA ILE A 42 -15.07 10.05 3.95
C ILE A 42 -13.91 9.99 4.94
N HIS A 43 -12.85 10.76 4.71
CA HIS A 43 -11.69 10.85 5.60
C HIS A 43 -12.13 11.33 6.99
N THR A 44 -12.80 12.48 7.06
CA THR A 44 -13.30 13.07 8.32
C THR A 44 -14.24 12.13 9.07
N ASP A 45 -15.21 11.51 8.38
CA ASP A 45 -16.14 10.55 8.99
C ASP A 45 -15.39 9.32 9.52
N SER A 46 -14.36 8.85 8.81
CA SER A 46 -13.53 7.71 9.24
C SER A 46 -12.73 8.04 10.49
N LEU A 47 -12.12 9.23 10.56
CA LEU A 47 -11.42 9.69 11.77
C LEU A 47 -12.38 9.79 12.96
N GLN A 48 -13.60 10.28 12.75
CA GLN A 48 -14.63 10.34 13.79
C GLN A 48 -15.00 8.95 14.32
N VAL A 49 -15.18 7.97 13.42
CA VAL A 49 -15.43 6.57 13.82
C VAL A 49 -14.27 6.01 14.64
N LEU A 50 -13.03 6.21 14.20
CA LEU A 50 -11.84 5.76 14.92
C LEU A 50 -11.73 6.39 16.32
N ALA A 51 -12.05 7.67 16.46
CA ALA A 51 -11.97 8.39 17.72
C ALA A 51 -13.11 8.05 18.70
N THR A 52 -14.33 7.75 18.20
CA THR A 52 -15.52 7.61 19.06
C THR A 52 -16.05 6.19 19.19
N VAL A 53 -15.94 5.39 18.13
CA VAL A 53 -16.34 3.97 18.13
C VAL A 53 -15.14 3.07 18.42
N GLY A 54 -13.95 3.47 17.97
CA GLY A 54 -12.71 2.72 18.17
C GLY A 54 -12.66 1.40 17.40
N VAL A 55 -11.54 0.71 17.53
CA VAL A 55 -11.26 -0.57 16.87
C VAL A 55 -10.98 -1.62 17.94
N ARG A 56 -11.55 -2.82 17.76
CA ARG A 56 -11.20 -3.97 18.60
C ARG A 56 -9.81 -4.49 18.22
N VAL A 57 -8.93 -4.58 19.21
CA VAL A 57 -7.55 -5.07 19.09
C VAL A 57 -7.38 -6.21 20.08
N ASP A 58 -7.43 -7.45 19.58
CA ASP A 58 -7.34 -8.65 20.43
C ASP A 58 -5.95 -8.87 21.01
N SER A 59 -4.90 -8.43 20.30
CA SER A 59 -3.52 -8.56 20.76
C SER A 59 -3.23 -7.62 21.93
N ALA A 60 -2.95 -8.21 23.10
CA ALA A 60 -2.56 -7.45 24.29
C ALA A 60 -1.31 -6.60 24.04
N THR A 61 -0.31 -7.12 23.32
CA THR A 61 0.90 -6.38 22.95
C THR A 61 0.58 -5.17 22.09
N ALA A 62 -0.32 -5.31 21.12
CA ALA A 62 -0.72 -4.18 20.28
C ALA A 62 -1.48 -3.11 21.08
N ARG A 63 -2.37 -3.52 22.00
CA ARG A 63 -3.03 -2.57 22.92
C ARG A 63 -2.03 -1.81 23.77
N GLN A 64 -1.01 -2.48 24.31
CA GLN A 64 0.04 -1.83 25.09
C GLN A 64 0.79 -0.76 24.27
N LEU A 65 1.12 -1.03 23.00
CA LEU A 65 1.76 -0.03 22.13
C LEU A 65 0.90 1.24 21.97
N PHE A 66 -0.42 1.10 21.86
CA PHE A 66 -1.31 2.26 21.84
C PHE A 66 -1.35 2.96 23.19
N THR A 67 -1.48 2.23 24.30
CA THR A 67 -1.43 2.79 25.65
C THR A 67 -0.14 3.59 25.89
N ASP A 68 1.00 3.09 25.45
CA ASP A 68 2.29 3.76 25.60
C ASP A 68 2.40 5.02 24.74
N ALA A 69 1.79 5.02 23.56
CA ALA A 69 1.85 6.13 22.60
C ALA A 69 0.88 7.28 22.92
N ILE A 70 -0.35 6.97 23.37
CA ILE A 70 -1.44 7.95 23.52
C ILE A 70 -2.13 7.93 24.90
N GLY A 71 -1.66 7.09 25.82
CA GLY A 71 -2.16 7.00 27.20
C GLY A 71 -3.25 5.95 27.40
N THR A 72 -3.51 5.63 28.67
CA THR A 72 -4.47 4.59 29.09
C THR A 72 -5.91 4.91 28.73
N GLU A 73 -6.28 6.19 28.65
CA GLU A 73 -7.65 6.63 28.31
C GLU A 73 -8.07 6.22 26.89
N ALA A 74 -7.10 6.02 25.99
CA ALA A 74 -7.35 5.59 24.63
C ALA A 74 -7.66 4.10 24.49
N THR A 75 -7.52 3.33 25.57
CA THR A 75 -7.74 1.89 25.59
C THR A 75 -8.78 1.52 26.63
N ARG A 76 -9.87 0.85 26.22
CA ARG A 76 -10.88 0.32 27.13
C ARG A 76 -11.11 -1.15 26.77
N GLU A 77 -10.80 -2.04 27.71
CA GLU A 77 -10.86 -3.49 27.51
C GLU A 77 -10.07 -3.95 26.28
N ASP A 78 -10.75 -4.46 25.25
CA ASP A 78 -10.17 -4.92 24.00
C ASP A 78 -10.21 -3.87 22.87
N ARG A 79 -10.60 -2.63 23.19
CA ARG A 79 -10.84 -1.58 22.21
C ARG A 79 -9.87 -0.42 22.35
N VAL A 80 -9.41 0.08 21.20
CA VAL A 80 -8.55 1.25 21.07
C VAL A 80 -9.31 2.37 20.36
N TYR A 81 -9.31 3.56 20.94
CA TYR A 81 -9.84 4.78 20.35
C TYR A 81 -8.68 5.58 19.78
N ILE A 82 -8.69 5.80 18.47
CA ILE A 82 -7.57 6.39 17.74
C ILE A 82 -7.92 7.84 17.39
N PRO A 83 -7.30 8.84 18.03
CA PRO A 83 -7.58 10.23 17.76
C PRO A 83 -7.06 10.65 16.38
N ALA A 84 -7.70 11.64 15.77
CA ALA A 84 -7.38 12.12 14.43
C ALA A 84 -5.90 12.54 14.31
N GLU A 85 -5.38 13.21 15.33
CA GLU A 85 -4.01 13.72 15.40
C GLU A 85 -2.98 12.59 15.32
N LEU A 86 -3.28 11.42 15.91
CA LEU A 86 -2.40 10.26 15.83
C LEU A 86 -2.40 9.65 14.42
N VAL A 87 -3.56 9.58 13.77
CA VAL A 87 -3.67 9.10 12.39
C VAL A 87 -2.88 10.02 11.45
N GLU A 88 -3.09 11.34 11.56
CA GLU A 88 -2.38 12.33 10.76
C GLU A 88 -0.87 12.31 10.99
N TYR A 89 -0.44 12.12 12.25
CA TYR A 89 0.97 11.94 12.58
C TYR A 89 1.54 10.67 11.94
N ALA A 90 0.84 9.54 12.06
CA ALA A 90 1.28 8.27 11.48
C ALA A 90 1.37 8.33 9.94
N LEU A 91 0.41 8.96 9.27
CA LEU A 91 0.41 9.14 7.82
C LEU A 91 1.60 10.00 7.34
N LYS A 92 2.00 11.02 8.11
CA LYS A 92 3.19 11.84 7.78
C LYS A 92 4.49 11.07 7.91
N LEU A 93 4.56 10.09 8.82
CA LEU A 93 5.73 9.23 8.99
C LEU A 93 5.79 8.10 7.95
N ALA A 94 4.65 7.69 7.41
CA ALA A 94 4.58 6.61 6.45
C ALA A 94 5.33 7.00 5.16
N PRO A 95 6.25 6.16 4.66
CA PRO A 95 6.97 6.45 3.43
C PRO A 95 6.02 6.42 2.22
N SER A 96 6.16 7.38 1.31
CA SER A 96 5.37 7.42 0.07
C SER A 96 5.76 6.33 -0.92
N SER A 97 6.91 5.68 -0.73
CA SER A 97 7.32 4.52 -1.50
C SER A 97 8.18 3.55 -0.70
N VAL A 98 8.11 2.27 -1.03
CA VAL A 98 8.85 1.18 -0.38
C VAL A 98 9.52 0.30 -1.45
N ASP A 99 10.81 0.02 -1.26
CA ASP A 99 11.56 -0.93 -2.08
C ASP A 99 11.40 -2.35 -1.54
N ILE A 100 11.04 -3.27 -2.44
CA ILE A 100 10.84 -4.69 -2.17
C ILE A 100 12.00 -5.46 -2.78
N TYR A 101 12.69 -6.24 -1.94
CA TYR A 101 13.85 -7.04 -2.32
C TYR A 101 13.50 -8.53 -2.34
N ASN A 102 14.17 -9.28 -3.21
CA ASN A 102 14.06 -10.73 -3.23
C ASN A 102 14.92 -11.37 -2.13
N ARG A 103 14.84 -12.71 -1.98
CA ARG A 103 15.59 -13.46 -0.95
C ARG A 103 17.12 -13.41 -1.11
N ARG A 104 17.63 -13.02 -2.27
CA ARG A 104 19.06 -12.84 -2.55
C ARG A 104 19.55 -11.42 -2.26
N GLY A 105 18.65 -10.51 -1.90
CA GLY A 105 18.96 -9.10 -1.67
C GLY A 105 18.92 -8.24 -2.91
N ASP A 106 18.49 -8.76 -4.07
CA ASP A 106 18.34 -7.97 -5.29
C ASP A 106 17.03 -7.17 -5.23
N LEU A 107 17.04 -5.93 -5.70
CA LEU A 107 15.83 -5.10 -5.82
C LEU A 107 14.85 -5.79 -6.76
N ALA A 108 13.70 -6.21 -6.23
CA ALA A 108 12.66 -6.83 -7.03
C ALA A 108 11.76 -5.77 -7.66
N PHE A 109 11.29 -4.80 -6.87
CA PHE A 109 10.44 -3.70 -7.33
C PHE A 109 10.16 -2.64 -6.26
N ARG A 110 9.60 -1.50 -6.67
CA ARG A 110 9.12 -0.42 -5.79
C ARG A 110 7.58 -0.36 -5.75
N LEU A 111 7.03 -0.01 -4.58
CA LEU A 111 5.62 0.29 -4.36
C LEU A 111 5.45 1.77 -3.96
N PRO A 112 4.42 2.50 -4.44
CA PRO A 112 3.52 2.11 -5.53
C PRO A 112 4.29 1.99 -6.87
N GLY A 113 3.71 1.28 -7.83
CA GLY A 113 4.34 1.00 -9.13
C GLY A 113 3.36 0.29 -10.07
N GLN A 114 3.87 -0.49 -11.02
CA GLN A 114 3.01 -1.33 -11.87
C GLN A 114 2.19 -2.32 -11.02
N THR A 115 0.99 -2.66 -11.48
CA THR A 115 0.11 -3.66 -10.84
C THR A 115 0.84 -5.00 -10.71
N ARG A 116 0.74 -5.62 -9.53
CA ARG A 116 1.35 -6.91 -9.21
C ARG A 116 0.29 -7.87 -8.71
N PHE A 117 0.46 -9.14 -9.04
CA PHE A 117 -0.47 -10.20 -8.66
C PHE A 117 0.21 -11.14 -7.68
N GLY A 118 -0.48 -11.44 -6.58
CA GLY A 118 -0.13 -12.52 -5.68
C GLY A 118 -1.14 -13.65 -5.82
N ILE A 119 -0.80 -14.83 -5.30
CA ILE A 119 -1.68 -16.01 -5.28
C ILE A 119 -2.89 -15.87 -4.31
N GLY A 120 -3.03 -14.72 -3.64
CA GLY A 120 -3.92 -14.54 -2.50
C GLY A 120 -3.39 -15.19 -1.23
N VAL A 121 -3.94 -14.83 -0.07
CA VAL A 121 -3.78 -15.64 1.15
C VAL A 121 -4.92 -16.66 1.15
N THR A 122 -4.58 -17.95 1.25
CA THR A 122 -5.55 -19.05 1.15
C THR A 122 -6.45 -19.13 2.39
N ALA A 123 -7.70 -19.55 2.16
CA ALA A 123 -8.67 -19.98 3.16
C ALA A 123 -8.20 -21.20 3.98
#